data_AF-A0A7J9ABI8-F1
#
_entry.id   AF-A0A7J9ABI8-F1
#
_cell.length_a   1.000
_cell.length_b   1.000
_cell.length_c   1.000
_cell.angle_alpha   90.00
_cell.angle_beta   90.00
_cell.angle_gamma   90.00
#
_symmetry.space_group_name_H-M   'P 1'
#
loop_
_entity.id
_entity.type
_entity.pdbx_description
1 polymer ?
#
loop_
_entity_poly.entity_id
_entity_poly.type
_entity_poly.pdbx_seq_one_letter_code
_entity_poly.pdbx_strand_id
1 'polypeptide(L)'
;MIKLLIECKEVDKNKINDRGFTAMDVLQRQTVADNTESVNILNSNPLTFQKFSEFKLLRDEIKDMRDEKVGVLLIVFTLVLTITYQGILSPPGSIFQGDATATTSSNDRAGKSVMKPSSFLLFYIPNGAAFFASLVMTVLLLECVDESIMSFFLPIYSMVGCFYVVALTTIAPSTTLFSVASFTSIIIYYSLCFIWSRRRRRIRKKKL
;
A
#
# COMPACT_ATOMS: atom_id res chain seq x y z
N MET A 1 18.22 15.70 -33.67
CA MET A 1 18.76 17.03 -33.36
C MET A 1 20.29 17.08 -33.47
N ILE A 2 21.05 16.22 -32.75
CA ILE A 2 22.54 16.18 -32.82
C ILE A 2 23.08 15.92 -34.24
N LYS A 3 22.41 15.06 -35.03
CA LYS A 3 22.81 14.74 -36.41
C LYS A 3 22.86 15.98 -37.32
N LEU A 4 21.90 16.90 -37.19
CA LEU A 4 21.83 18.13 -37.99
C LEU A 4 22.92 19.15 -37.57
N LEU A 5 23.31 19.17 -36.31
CA LEU A 5 24.36 20.07 -35.79
C LEU A 5 25.76 19.65 -36.26
N ILE A 6 25.99 18.35 -36.47
CA ILE A 6 27.26 17.81 -37.00
C ILE A 6 27.37 18.01 -38.52
N GLU A 7 26.23 18.11 -39.20
CA GLU A 7 26.12 18.27 -40.66
C GLU A 7 26.34 19.74 -41.09
N CYS A 8 26.18 20.70 -40.16
CA CYS A 8 26.57 22.10 -40.35
C CYS A 8 28.10 22.26 -40.31
N LYS A 9 28.68 22.76 -41.40
CA LYS A 9 30.13 22.94 -41.59
C LYS A 9 30.81 23.91 -40.61
N GLU A 10 30.04 24.66 -39.84
CA GLU A 10 30.50 25.67 -38.87
C GLU A 10 30.74 25.13 -37.46
N VAL A 11 30.35 23.88 -37.15
CA VAL A 11 30.52 23.30 -35.81
C VAL A 11 31.80 22.48 -35.76
N ASP A 12 32.82 23.01 -35.09
CA ASP A 12 34.07 22.29 -34.85
C ASP A 12 33.88 21.21 -33.78
N LYS A 13 33.74 19.96 -34.23
CA LYS A 13 33.58 18.76 -33.42
C LYS A 13 34.75 18.43 -32.50
N ASN A 14 35.94 18.95 -32.79
CA ASN A 14 37.16 18.67 -32.03
C ASN A 14 37.53 19.83 -31.08
N LYS A 15 36.71 20.87 -31.01
CA LYS A 15 36.91 21.97 -30.09
C LYS A 15 36.81 21.49 -28.65
N ILE A 16 37.87 21.73 -27.90
CA ILE A 16 37.94 21.44 -26.46
C ILE A 16 37.35 22.59 -25.66
N ASN A 17 36.69 22.28 -24.56
CA ASN A 17 36.25 23.29 -23.59
C ASN A 17 37.42 23.71 -22.67
N ASP A 18 37.20 24.70 -21.80
CA ASP A 18 38.19 25.19 -20.83
C ASP A 18 38.66 24.11 -19.82
N ARG A 19 38.01 22.94 -19.83
CA ARG A 19 38.37 21.78 -19.02
C ARG A 19 39.09 20.69 -19.83
N GLY A 20 39.43 20.95 -21.09
CA GLY A 20 40.18 20.07 -21.97
C GLY A 20 39.39 18.90 -22.58
N PHE A 21 38.05 18.90 -22.49
CA PHE A 21 37.23 17.80 -23.01
C PHE A 21 36.59 18.16 -24.35
N THR A 22 36.56 17.19 -25.28
CA THR A 22 35.83 17.30 -26.54
C THR A 22 34.33 17.06 -26.33
N ALA A 23 33.50 17.45 -27.30
CA ALA A 23 32.07 17.18 -27.27
C ALA A 23 31.75 15.67 -27.12
N MET A 24 32.57 14.79 -27.72
CA MET A 24 32.42 13.34 -27.61
C MET A 24 32.70 12.84 -26.19
N ASP A 25 33.75 13.35 -25.54
CA ASP A 25 34.12 12.96 -24.17
C ASP A 25 33.01 13.30 -23.17
N VAL A 26 32.36 14.45 -23.36
CA VAL A 26 31.24 14.89 -22.51
C VAL A 26 30.03 13.98 -22.71
N LEU A 27 29.68 13.66 -23.95
CA LEU A 27 28.56 12.75 -24.26
C LEU A 27 28.80 11.35 -23.72
N GLN A 28 30.02 10.83 -23.87
CA GLN A 28 30.38 9.51 -23.36
C GLN A 28 30.32 9.48 -21.83
N ARG A 29 30.79 10.54 -21.14
CA ARG A 29 30.67 10.66 -19.68
C ARG A 29 29.23 10.76 -19.21
N GLN A 30 28.38 11.50 -19.90
CA GLN A 30 26.95 11.57 -19.58
C GLN A 30 26.29 10.20 -19.75
N THR A 31 26.60 9.49 -20.84
CA THR A 31 26.08 8.15 -21.10
C THR A 31 26.52 7.16 -20.02
N VAL A 32 27.80 7.19 -19.60
CA VAL A 32 28.32 6.33 -18.54
C VAL A 32 27.69 6.67 -17.18
N ALA A 33 27.53 7.95 -16.86
CA ALA A 33 26.90 8.39 -15.62
C ALA A 33 25.40 7.99 -15.57
N ASP A 34 24.66 8.22 -16.66
CA ASP A 34 23.25 7.87 -16.79
C ASP A 34 23.02 6.35 -16.76
N ASN A 35 23.91 5.58 -17.40
CA ASN A 35 23.91 4.12 -17.33
C ASN A 35 24.21 3.64 -15.89
N THR A 36 25.19 4.25 -15.21
CA THR A 36 25.52 3.90 -13.82
C THR A 36 24.36 4.21 -12.87
N GLU A 37 23.66 5.32 -13.07
CA GLU A 37 22.45 5.67 -12.33
C GLU A 37 21.30 4.69 -12.63
N SER A 38 21.09 4.36 -13.90
CA SER A 38 20.09 3.37 -14.33
C SER A 38 20.35 1.99 -13.73
N VAL A 39 21.60 1.56 -13.68
CA VAL A 39 22.03 0.31 -13.03
C VAL A 39 21.83 0.37 -11.52
N ASN A 40 22.13 1.50 -10.87
CA ASN A 40 21.88 1.68 -9.44
C ASN A 40 20.38 1.71 -9.10
N ILE A 41 19.53 2.23 -9.99
CA ILE A 41 18.07 2.18 -9.86
C ILE A 41 17.56 0.75 -10.06
N LEU A 42 18.08 0.01 -11.05
CA LEU A 42 17.75 -1.40 -11.28
C LEU A 42 18.22 -2.31 -10.13
N ASN A 43 19.34 -1.97 -9.49
CA ASN A 43 19.90 -2.69 -8.35
C ASN A 43 19.26 -2.27 -7.01
N SER A 44 18.35 -1.29 -7.01
CA SER A 44 17.59 -0.93 -5.82
C SER A 44 16.53 -2.00 -5.52
N ASN A 45 16.37 -2.33 -4.22
CA ASN A 45 15.59 -3.44 -3.66
C ASN A 45 14.57 -4.12 -4.63
N PRO A 46 14.88 -5.32 -5.15
CA PRO A 46 14.02 -6.03 -6.10
C PRO A 46 12.64 -6.37 -5.51
N LEU A 47 12.57 -6.46 -4.18
CA LEU A 47 11.37 -6.83 -3.43
C LEU A 47 10.23 -5.82 -3.57
N THR A 48 10.56 -4.53 -3.70
CA THR A 48 9.57 -3.46 -3.94
C THR A 48 9.10 -3.42 -5.38
N PHE A 49 10.01 -3.65 -6.34
CA PHE A 49 9.71 -3.63 -7.77
C PHE A 49 8.89 -4.86 -8.18
N GLN A 50 9.21 -6.03 -7.65
CA GLN A 50 8.45 -7.27 -7.88
C GLN A 50 7.01 -7.14 -7.38
N LYS A 51 6.82 -6.69 -6.13
CA LYS A 51 5.47 -6.45 -5.58
C LYS A 51 4.68 -5.46 -6.42
N PHE A 52 5.33 -4.38 -6.89
CA PHE A 52 4.68 -3.40 -7.75
C PHE A 52 4.32 -3.98 -9.12
N SER A 53 5.15 -4.86 -9.68
CA SER A 53 4.89 -5.56 -10.94
C SER A 53 3.70 -6.51 -10.83
N GLU A 54 3.63 -7.33 -9.78
CA GLU A 54 2.50 -8.22 -9.53
C GLU A 54 1.19 -7.43 -9.34
N PHE A 55 1.24 -6.34 -8.57
CA PHE A 55 0.09 -5.47 -8.36
C PHE A 55 -0.38 -4.77 -9.64
N LYS A 56 0.55 -4.46 -10.54
CA LYS A 56 0.26 -3.88 -11.85
C LYS A 56 -0.37 -4.92 -12.78
N LEU A 57 0.18 -6.14 -12.83
CA LEU A 57 -0.41 -7.24 -13.61
C LEU A 57 -1.83 -7.57 -13.14
N LEU A 58 -2.04 -7.70 -11.83
CA LEU A 58 -3.35 -7.96 -11.24
C LEU A 58 -4.36 -6.86 -11.59
N ARG A 59 -3.93 -5.60 -11.54
CA ARG A 59 -4.76 -4.45 -11.94
C ARG A 59 -5.12 -4.48 -13.42
N ASP A 60 -4.15 -4.77 -14.28
CA ASP A 60 -4.35 -4.80 -15.73
C ASP A 60 -5.31 -5.95 -16.09
N GLU A 61 -5.22 -7.09 -15.41
CA GLU A 61 -6.17 -8.21 -15.52
C GLU A 61 -7.58 -7.85 -15.03
N ILE A 62 -7.71 -7.18 -13.88
CA ILE A 62 -9.01 -6.68 -13.38
C ILE A 62 -9.62 -5.66 -14.34
N LYS A 63 -8.79 -4.81 -14.96
CA LYS A 63 -9.23 -3.80 -15.92
C LYS A 63 -9.69 -4.39 -17.24
N ASP A 64 -9.12 -5.52 -17.64
CA ASP A 64 -9.55 -6.25 -18.84
C ASP A 64 -10.88 -6.99 -18.62
N MET A 65 -11.29 -7.22 -17.36
CA MET A 65 -12.62 -7.76 -17.08
C MET A 65 -13.71 -6.76 -17.45
N ARG A 66 -14.58 -7.17 -18.38
CA ARG A 66 -15.80 -6.46 -18.83
C ARG A 66 -16.49 -5.74 -17.66
N ASP A 67 -16.73 -4.43 -17.80
CA ASP A 67 -17.25 -3.50 -16.78
C ASP A 67 -18.45 -4.05 -15.97
N GLU A 68 -19.27 -4.90 -16.58
CA GLU A 68 -20.41 -5.59 -15.96
C GLU A 68 -20.04 -6.43 -14.73
N LYS A 69 -18.85 -7.04 -14.70
CA LYS A 69 -18.42 -7.91 -13.58
C LYS A 69 -17.83 -7.10 -12.43
N VAL A 70 -17.26 -5.94 -12.70
CA VAL A 70 -16.58 -5.09 -11.70
C VAL A 70 -17.54 -4.71 -10.56
N GLY A 71 -18.78 -4.35 -10.89
CA GLY A 71 -19.82 -4.03 -9.90
C GLY A 71 -20.17 -5.21 -8.99
N VAL A 72 -20.31 -6.41 -9.56
CA VAL A 72 -20.61 -7.63 -8.78
C VAL A 72 -19.43 -7.99 -7.87
N LEU A 73 -18.20 -7.95 -8.37
CA LEU A 73 -17.01 -8.21 -7.57
C LEU A 73 -16.86 -7.20 -6.42
N LEU A 74 -17.13 -5.91 -6.66
CA LEU A 74 -17.09 -4.87 -5.63
C LEU A 74 -18.04 -5.19 -4.48
N ILE A 75 -19.26 -5.64 -4.79
CA ILE A 75 -20.24 -6.06 -3.79
C ILE A 75 -19.73 -7.27 -3.02
N VAL A 76 -19.23 -8.30 -3.71
CA VAL A 76 -18.71 -9.53 -3.09
C VAL A 76 -17.55 -9.22 -2.14
N PHE A 77 -16.55 -8.44 -2.55
CA PHE A 77 -15.44 -8.09 -1.66
C PHE A 77 -15.85 -7.20 -0.50
N THR A 78 -16.80 -6.28 -0.71
CA THR A 78 -17.36 -5.48 0.38
C THR A 78 -18.09 -6.37 1.38
N LEU A 79 -18.85 -7.37 0.92
CA LEU A 79 -19.50 -8.35 1.81
C LEU A 79 -18.47 -9.14 2.62
N VAL A 80 -17.41 -9.67 1.99
CA VAL A 80 -16.34 -10.38 2.71
C VAL A 80 -15.66 -9.47 3.73
N LEU A 81 -15.41 -8.20 3.37
CA LEU A 81 -14.86 -7.19 4.28
C LEU A 81 -15.77 -6.95 5.49
N THR A 82 -17.08 -6.87 5.30
CA THR A 82 -18.04 -6.72 6.40
C THR A 82 -18.11 -7.95 7.31
N ILE A 83 -18.12 -9.16 6.74
CA ILE A 83 -18.18 -10.42 7.50
C ILE A 83 -16.94 -10.59 8.35
N THR A 84 -15.76 -10.35 7.77
CA THR A 84 -14.47 -10.44 8.48
C THR A 84 -14.34 -9.36 9.56
N TYR A 85 -14.82 -8.14 9.31
CA TYR A 85 -14.88 -7.08 10.33
C TYR A 85 -15.77 -7.46 11.52
N GLN A 86 -16.96 -8.01 11.26
CA GLN A 86 -17.85 -8.48 12.32
C GLN A 86 -17.25 -9.67 13.09
N GLY A 87 -16.60 -10.60 12.39
CA GLY A 87 -15.94 -11.75 13.01
C GLY A 87 -14.82 -11.37 13.99
N ILE A 88 -14.12 -10.25 13.76
CA ILE A 88 -13.17 -9.70 14.73
C ILE A 88 -13.88 -9.17 15.96
N LEU A 89 -14.96 -8.40 15.81
CA LEU A 89 -15.62 -7.76 16.95
C LEU A 89 -16.36 -8.75 17.84
N SER A 90 -16.69 -9.93 17.31
CA SER A 90 -17.40 -10.99 18.02
C SER A 90 -16.71 -12.33 17.80
N PRO A 91 -15.51 -12.54 18.38
CA PRO A 91 -14.79 -13.78 18.21
C PRO A 91 -15.56 -14.95 18.84
N PRO A 92 -15.58 -16.13 18.20
CA PRO A 92 -16.22 -17.32 18.76
C PRO A 92 -15.50 -17.74 20.04
N GLY A 93 -16.18 -17.65 21.19
CA GLY A 93 -15.58 -17.91 22.50
C GLY A 93 -16.00 -16.95 23.61
N SER A 94 -16.84 -15.95 23.31
CA SER A 94 -17.25 -14.87 24.20
C SER A 94 -16.07 -13.97 24.62
N ILE A 95 -16.33 -12.67 24.64
CA ILE A 95 -15.52 -11.69 25.36
C ILE A 95 -15.79 -11.87 26.86
N PHE A 96 -14.78 -11.77 27.70
CA PHE A 96 -14.99 -11.81 29.16
C PHE A 96 -15.71 -10.51 29.55
N GLN A 97 -17.01 -10.58 29.85
CA GLN A 97 -17.72 -9.50 30.52
C GLN A 97 -17.40 -9.63 32.01
N GLY A 98 -16.65 -8.65 32.55
CA GLY A 98 -16.29 -8.65 33.96
C GLY A 98 -17.54 -8.66 34.84
N ASP A 99 -17.50 -9.42 35.92
CA ASP A 99 -18.57 -9.48 36.91
C ASP A 99 -18.50 -8.23 37.80
N ALA A 100 -19.61 -7.51 37.97
CA ALA A 100 -19.65 -6.21 38.66
C ALA A 100 -19.30 -6.29 40.17
N THR A 101 -19.16 -7.50 40.71
CA THR A 101 -18.90 -7.78 42.12
C THR A 101 -17.47 -8.26 42.41
N ALA A 102 -16.64 -8.47 41.38
CA ALA A 102 -15.32 -9.08 41.55
C ALA A 102 -14.22 -8.05 41.85
N THR A 103 -13.52 -8.24 42.97
CA THR A 103 -12.41 -7.42 43.45
C THR A 103 -11.31 -7.24 42.40
N THR A 104 -10.92 -5.98 42.16
CA THR A 104 -9.77 -5.36 41.44
C THR A 104 -8.74 -6.21 40.65
N SER A 105 -8.48 -7.47 40.98
CA SER A 105 -7.58 -8.39 40.25
C SER A 105 -8.24 -9.15 39.10
N SER A 106 -9.56 -9.29 39.07
CA SER A 106 -10.32 -9.95 37.98
C SER A 106 -10.67 -9.00 36.83
N ASN A 107 -10.54 -7.69 37.04
CA ASN A 107 -10.97 -6.66 36.09
C ASN A 107 -10.02 -6.51 34.89
N ASP A 108 -8.78 -7.01 35.01
CA ASP A 108 -7.73 -6.91 33.97
C ASP A 108 -7.95 -7.85 32.76
N ARG A 109 -8.97 -8.71 32.87
CA ARG A 109 -9.42 -9.66 31.84
C ARG A 109 -10.68 -9.21 31.11
N ALA A 110 -11.36 -8.18 31.60
CA ALA A 110 -12.59 -7.69 30.98
C ALA A 110 -12.31 -7.12 29.58
N GLY A 111 -13.14 -7.50 28.60
CA GLY A 111 -12.97 -7.10 27.19
C GLY A 111 -11.94 -7.89 26.37
N LYS A 112 -11.22 -8.84 26.99
CA LYS A 112 -10.29 -9.74 26.29
C LYS A 112 -10.97 -11.06 25.90
N SER A 113 -10.45 -11.70 24.85
CA SER A 113 -10.93 -13.02 24.44
C SER A 113 -10.65 -14.08 25.53
N VAL A 114 -11.66 -14.90 25.84
CA VAL A 114 -11.57 -16.03 26.80
C VAL A 114 -10.94 -17.27 26.16
N MET A 115 -10.74 -17.24 24.84
CA MET A 115 -10.28 -18.38 24.06
C MET A 115 -8.79 -18.69 24.31
N LYS A 116 -8.40 -19.97 24.19
CA LYS A 116 -6.99 -20.37 24.22
C LYS A 116 -6.22 -19.63 23.09
N PRO A 117 -4.98 -19.17 23.34
CA PRO A 117 -4.20 -18.42 22.35
C PRO A 117 -4.06 -19.12 20.99
N SER A 118 -3.97 -20.45 20.97
CA SER A 118 -3.85 -21.25 19.75
C SER A 118 -5.13 -21.22 18.88
N SER A 119 -6.29 -21.40 19.49
CA SER A 119 -7.58 -21.34 18.79
C SER A 119 -7.93 -19.92 18.34
N PHE A 120 -7.53 -18.92 19.14
CA PHE A 120 -7.66 -17.51 18.77
C PHE A 120 -6.86 -17.19 17.49
N LEU A 121 -5.59 -17.59 17.43
CA LEU A 121 -4.74 -17.37 16.25
C LEU A 121 -5.26 -18.10 15.01
N LEU A 122 -5.74 -19.35 15.17
CA LEU A 122 -6.27 -20.15 14.07
C LEU A 122 -7.50 -19.49 13.41
N PHE A 123 -8.30 -18.78 14.19
CA PHE A 123 -9.44 -18.02 13.68
C PHE A 123 -9.02 -16.65 13.11
N TYR A 124 -8.12 -15.94 13.80
CA TYR A 124 -7.78 -14.56 13.46
C TYR A 124 -6.87 -14.40 12.24
N ILE A 125 -5.88 -15.28 12.06
CA ILE A 125 -4.95 -15.20 10.93
C ILE A 125 -5.68 -15.28 9.58
N PRO A 126 -6.52 -16.29 9.30
CA PRO A 126 -7.25 -16.36 8.03
C PRO A 126 -8.29 -15.25 7.89
N ASN A 127 -8.97 -14.83 8.97
CA ASN A 127 -9.90 -13.69 8.93
C ASN A 127 -9.18 -12.38 8.58
N GLY A 128 -8.03 -12.12 9.20
CA GLY A 128 -7.16 -10.98 8.89
C GLY A 128 -6.70 -10.99 7.43
N ALA A 129 -6.22 -12.13 6.94
CA ALA A 129 -5.81 -12.27 5.56
C ALA A 129 -6.96 -11.98 4.58
N ALA A 130 -8.15 -12.55 4.83
CA ALA A 130 -9.34 -12.32 4.01
C ALA A 130 -9.81 -10.86 4.03
N PHE A 131 -9.76 -10.19 5.20
CA PHE A 131 -10.10 -8.77 5.33
C PHE A 131 -9.15 -7.88 4.51
N PHE A 132 -7.83 -8.04 4.69
CA PHE A 132 -6.85 -7.23 3.96
C PHE A 132 -6.87 -7.52 2.46
N ALA A 133 -7.02 -8.77 2.05
CA ALA A 133 -7.18 -9.14 0.65
C ALA A 133 -8.42 -8.46 0.05
N SER A 134 -9.57 -8.51 0.74
CA SER A 134 -10.80 -7.87 0.28
C SER A 134 -10.68 -6.35 0.21
N LEU A 135 -10.03 -5.72 1.18
CA LEU A 135 -9.81 -4.27 1.20
C LEU A 135 -8.94 -3.84 0.00
N VAL A 136 -7.86 -4.58 -0.27
CA VAL A 136 -6.99 -4.36 -1.44
C VAL A 136 -7.78 -4.51 -2.75
N MET A 137 -8.58 -5.57 -2.88
CA MET A 137 -9.37 -5.82 -4.08
C MET A 137 -10.44 -4.74 -4.30
N THR A 138 -11.14 -4.29 -3.26
CA THR A 138 -12.12 -3.20 -3.35
C THR A 138 -11.46 -1.90 -3.80
N VAL A 139 -10.26 -1.58 -3.29
CA VAL A 139 -9.51 -0.40 -3.74
C VAL A 139 -9.08 -0.57 -5.21
N LEU A 140 -8.60 -1.74 -5.64
CA LEU A 140 -8.23 -1.96 -7.03
C LEU A 140 -9.43 -1.82 -7.99
N LEU A 141 -10.56 -2.42 -7.65
CA LEU A 141 -11.79 -2.35 -8.44
C LEU A 141 -12.31 -0.92 -8.54
N LEU A 142 -12.30 -0.17 -7.43
CA LEU A 142 -12.79 1.21 -7.41
C LEU A 142 -11.86 2.15 -8.22
N GLU A 143 -10.57 1.85 -8.29
CA GLU A 143 -9.63 2.60 -9.15
C GLU A 143 -9.87 2.33 -10.64
N CYS A 144 -10.37 1.13 -10.97
CA CYS A 144 -10.74 0.76 -12.32
C CYS A 144 -11.99 1.51 -12.80
N VAL A 145 -12.95 1.75 -11.91
CA VAL A 145 -14.19 2.47 -12.23
C VAL A 145 -13.92 3.95 -12.44
N ASP A 146 -13.32 4.64 -11.46
CA ASP A 146 -13.02 6.07 -11.59
C ASP A 146 -11.87 6.52 -10.65
N GLU A 147 -10.74 6.93 -11.26
CA GLU A 147 -9.58 7.47 -10.53
C GLU A 147 -9.89 8.77 -9.77
N SER A 148 -10.87 9.56 -10.23
CA SER A 148 -11.31 10.80 -9.60
C SER A 148 -12.06 10.53 -8.30
N ILE A 149 -12.91 9.52 -8.27
CA ILE A 149 -13.70 9.13 -7.10
C ILE A 149 -12.83 8.41 -6.06
N MET A 150 -11.90 7.58 -6.52
CA MET A 150 -10.94 6.86 -5.66
C MET A 150 -10.24 7.78 -4.65
N SER A 151 -9.93 9.00 -5.08
CA SER A 151 -9.33 10.02 -4.23
C SER A 151 -10.05 10.27 -2.90
N PHE A 152 -11.38 10.21 -2.90
CA PHE A 152 -12.20 10.48 -1.72
C PHE A 152 -12.36 9.23 -0.85
N PHE A 153 -12.47 8.06 -1.49
CA PHE A 153 -12.71 6.80 -0.80
C PHE A 153 -11.45 6.14 -0.23
N LEU A 154 -10.28 6.35 -0.84
CA LEU A 154 -9.01 5.80 -0.36
C LEU A 154 -8.69 6.11 1.12
N PRO A 155 -8.82 7.36 1.63
CA PRO A 155 -8.57 7.63 3.04
C PRO A 155 -9.59 6.94 3.95
N ILE A 156 -10.84 6.79 3.51
CA ILE A 156 -11.90 6.10 4.27
C ILE A 156 -11.55 4.61 4.39
N TYR A 157 -11.20 3.94 3.29
CA TYR A 157 -10.79 2.53 3.31
C TYR A 157 -9.50 2.30 4.11
N SER A 158 -8.54 3.22 4.03
CA SER A 158 -7.34 3.20 4.87
C SER A 158 -7.69 3.29 6.36
N MET A 159 -8.63 4.17 6.71
CA MET A 159 -9.10 4.34 8.08
C MET A 159 -9.81 3.07 8.58
N VAL A 160 -10.65 2.43 7.75
CA VAL A 160 -11.29 1.15 8.07
C VAL A 160 -10.26 0.05 8.37
N GLY A 161 -9.19 -0.03 7.57
CA GLY A 161 -8.09 -0.96 7.83
C GLY A 161 -7.37 -0.68 9.15
N CYS A 162 -7.19 0.60 9.50
CA CYS A 162 -6.62 0.99 10.79
C CYS A 162 -7.50 0.58 11.97
N PHE A 163 -8.80 0.85 11.88
CA PHE A 163 -9.77 0.45 12.90
C PHE A 163 -9.81 -1.07 13.11
N TYR A 164 -9.64 -1.86 12.05
CA TYR A 164 -9.55 -3.33 12.15
C TYR A 164 -8.34 -3.78 12.99
N VAL A 165 -7.16 -3.18 12.76
CA VAL A 165 -5.95 -3.47 13.53
C VAL A 165 -6.12 -3.08 15.00
N VAL A 166 -6.68 -1.90 15.26
CA VAL A 166 -6.95 -1.43 16.63
C VAL A 166 -7.91 -2.40 17.35
N ALA A 167 -9.03 -2.77 16.72
CA ALA A 167 -10.00 -3.71 17.28
C ALA A 167 -9.41 -5.11 17.56
N LEU A 168 -8.54 -5.60 16.69
CA LEU A 168 -7.82 -6.85 16.91
C LEU A 168 -6.94 -6.78 18.16
N THR A 169 -6.30 -5.63 18.40
CA THR A 169 -5.38 -5.44 19.52
C THR A 169 -6.04 -5.11 20.85
N THR A 170 -7.27 -4.57 20.84
CA THR A 170 -8.06 -4.40 22.07
C THR A 170 -8.58 -5.74 22.60
N ILE A 171 -8.89 -6.68 21.69
CA ILE A 171 -9.38 -8.02 22.04
C ILE A 171 -8.23 -8.97 22.41
N ALA A 172 -7.02 -8.69 21.91
CA ALA A 172 -5.83 -9.48 22.19
C ALA A 172 -5.43 -9.41 23.68
N PRO A 173 -4.96 -10.54 24.26
CA PRO A 173 -4.71 -10.62 25.70
C PRO A 173 -3.54 -9.76 26.21
N SER A 174 -2.61 -9.35 25.34
CA SER A 174 -1.35 -8.67 25.70
C SER A 174 -1.37 -7.15 25.49
N THR A 175 -1.01 -6.39 26.52
CA THR A 175 -1.01 -4.92 26.56
C THR A 175 0.09 -4.24 25.73
N THR A 176 1.21 -4.91 25.49
CA THR A 176 2.31 -4.39 24.65
C THR A 176 1.96 -4.35 23.17
N LEU A 177 1.17 -5.33 22.69
CA LEU A 177 0.70 -5.37 21.31
C LEU A 177 -0.27 -4.23 21.00
N PHE A 178 -1.09 -3.82 21.98
CA PHE A 178 -2.01 -2.68 21.83
C PHE A 178 -1.28 -1.36 21.53
N SER A 179 -0.25 -1.04 22.33
CA SER A 179 0.52 0.19 22.15
C SER A 179 1.25 0.21 20.80
N VAL A 180 1.98 -0.86 20.49
CA VAL A 180 2.74 -0.98 19.24
C VAL A 180 1.82 -0.94 18.01
N ALA A 181 0.70 -1.65 18.05
CA ALA A 181 -0.22 -1.71 16.92
C ALA A 181 -0.90 -0.36 16.63
N SER A 182 -1.30 0.39 17.66
CA SER A 182 -1.85 1.73 17.51
C SER A 182 -0.87 2.66 16.77
N PHE A 183 0.39 2.68 17.18
CA PHE A 183 1.42 3.46 16.48
C PHE A 183 1.65 2.99 15.04
N THR A 184 1.73 1.68 14.80
CA THR A 184 1.91 1.16 13.42
C THR A 184 0.74 1.50 12.51
N SER A 185 -0.49 1.44 13.02
CA SER A 185 -1.70 1.79 12.27
C SER A 185 -1.70 3.25 11.86
N ILE A 186 -1.31 4.15 12.78
CA ILE A 186 -1.19 5.58 12.53
C ILE A 186 -0.12 5.84 11.45
N ILE A 187 1.04 5.18 11.56
CA ILE A 187 2.13 5.30 10.59
C ILE A 187 1.72 4.82 9.20
N ILE A 188 0.99 3.71 9.10
CA ILE A 188 0.46 3.17 7.84
C ILE A 188 -0.53 4.16 7.20
N TYR A 189 -1.45 4.72 7.99
CA TYR A 189 -2.41 5.73 7.51
C TYR A 189 -1.70 6.96 6.91
N TYR A 190 -0.75 7.54 7.64
CA TYR A 190 -0.01 8.72 7.17
C TYR A 190 0.89 8.40 5.96
N SER A 191 1.49 7.21 5.91
CA SER A 191 2.32 6.77 4.78
C SER A 191 1.51 6.61 3.50
N LEU A 192 0.32 5.99 3.59
CA LEU A 192 -0.59 5.86 2.46
C LEU A 192 -1.12 7.22 1.98
N CYS A 193 -1.48 8.10 2.91
CA CYS A 193 -1.84 9.50 2.60
C CYS A 193 -0.71 10.23 1.89
N PHE A 194 0.53 10.05 2.34
CA PHE A 194 1.71 10.67 1.74
C PHE A 194 1.99 10.14 0.32
N ILE A 195 1.96 8.83 0.13
CA ILE A 195 2.14 8.18 -1.19
C ILE A 195 1.06 8.65 -2.16
N TRP A 196 -0.19 8.70 -1.71
CA TRP A 196 -1.30 9.17 -2.52
C TRP A 196 -1.17 10.67 -2.85
N SER A 197 -0.74 11.51 -1.90
CA SER A 197 -0.46 12.93 -2.15
C SER A 197 0.61 13.12 -3.22
N ARG A 198 1.65 12.26 -3.23
CA ARG A 198 2.69 12.26 -4.27
C ARG A 198 2.14 11.79 -5.62
N ARG A 199 1.30 10.75 -5.64
CA ARG A 199 0.67 10.23 -6.86
C ARG A 199 -0.24 11.28 -7.51
N ARG A 200 -1.06 11.97 -6.72
CA ARG A 200 -1.92 13.07 -7.16
C ARG A 200 -1.12 14.25 -7.74
N ARG A 201 0.03 14.59 -7.15
CA ARG A 201 0.93 15.63 -7.69
C ARG A 201 1.52 15.24 -9.04
N ARG A 202 1.87 13.97 -9.27
CA ARG A 202 2.40 13.48 -10.55
C ARG A 202 1.36 13.53 -11.67
N ILE A 203 0.10 13.21 -11.36
CA ILE A 203 -1.01 13.27 -12.34
C ILE A 203 -1.30 14.72 -12.74
N ARG A 204 -1.30 15.67 -11.79
CA ARG A 204 -1.48 17.11 -12.09
C ARG A 204 -0.37 17.67 -12.99
N LYS A 205 0.88 17.21 -12.83
CA LYS A 205 2.02 17.65 -13.65
C LYS A 205 2.00 17.12 -15.09
N LYS A 206 1.22 16.08 -15.41
CA LYS A 206 1.07 15.55 -16.77
C LYS A 206 -0.04 16.25 -17.57
N LYS A 207 -0.84 17.09 -16.92
CA LYS A 207 -1.93 17.87 -17.54
C LYS A 207 -1.56 19.34 -17.80
N LEU A 208 -0.38 19.78 -17.36
CA LEU A 208 0.26 21.03 -17.74
C LEU A 208 1.32 20.73 -18.80
#